data_AF-A0A0B1T429-F1
#
_entry.id   AF-A0A0B1T429-F1
#
_cell.length_a   1.000
_cell.length_b   1.000
_cell.length_c   1.000
_cell.angle_alpha   90.00
_cell.angle_beta   90.00
_cell.angle_gamma   90.00
#
_symmetry.space_group_name_H-M   'P 1'
#
loop_
_entity.id
_entity.type
_entity.pdbx_description
1 polymer ?
#
loop_
_entity_poly.entity_id
_entity_poly.type
_entity_poly.pdbx_seq_one_letter_code
_entity_poly.pdbx_strand_id
1 'polypeptide(L)' 'MDDYMKTKGVIYSKDMVKEQIKNENGMFAVLFIMMGYDCNGVTSFVRDAKSSTDFITAAKVKCENRPEIVI' A
#
# COMPACT_ATOMS: atom_id res chain seq x y z
N MET A 1 9.46 -0.48 -8.24
CA MET A 1 8.62 0.49 -7.49
C MET A 1 8.59 1.83 -8.21
N ASP A 2 9.74 2.47 -8.46
CA ASP A 2 9.84 3.79 -9.12
C ASP A 2 9.17 3.87 -10.51
N ASP A 3 9.41 2.89 -11.40
CA ASP A 3 8.88 2.94 -12.78
C ASP A 3 7.35 2.78 -12.87
N TYR A 4 6.75 1.99 -11.98
CA TYR A 4 5.30 1.81 -11.95
C TYR A 4 4.58 3.03 -11.34
N MET A 5 5.24 3.76 -10.45
CA MET A 5 4.65 4.95 -9.83
C MET A 5 4.70 6.17 -10.75
N LYS A 6 5.78 6.34 -11.51
CA LYS A 6 5.88 7.37 -12.57
C LYS A 6 4.79 7.21 -13.64
N THR A 7 4.49 5.97 -14.03
CA THR A 7 3.49 5.67 -15.07
C THR A 7 2.05 5.88 -14.60
N LYS A 8 1.79 5.89 -13.29
CA LYS A 8 0.45 6.08 -12.70
C LYS A 8 0.22 7.47 -12.09
N GLY A 9 1.17 8.39 -12.22
CA GLY A 9 1.03 9.77 -11.70
C GLY A 9 1.08 9.87 -10.17
N VAL A 10 1.67 8.89 -9.50
CA VAL A 10 1.81 8.88 -8.04
C VAL A 10 3.12 9.60 -7.69
N ILE A 11 3.02 10.79 -7.09
CA ILE A 11 4.20 11.55 -6.62
C ILE A 11 4.76 10.83 -5.40
N TYR A 12 5.82 10.04 -5.59
CA TYR A 12 6.50 9.32 -4.51
C TYR A 12 7.56 10.21 -3.84
N SER A 13 7.21 10.83 -2.71
CA SER A 13 8.20 11.45 -1.81
C SER A 13 8.61 10.45 -0.74
N LYS A 14 9.89 10.05 -0.71
CA LYS A 14 10.46 9.16 0.32
C LYS A 14 10.20 9.67 1.74
N ASP A 15 10.16 10.99 1.95
CA ASP A 15 9.88 11.59 3.26
C ASP A 15 8.41 11.43 3.70
N MET A 16 7.51 11.15 2.75
CA MET A 16 6.07 10.99 2.99
C MET A 16 5.66 9.52 3.11
N VAL A 17 6.59 8.57 2.92
CA VAL A 17 6.34 7.14 2.98
C VAL A 17 7.29 6.51 4.00
N LYS A 18 6.75 6.12 5.16
CA LYS A 18 7.51 5.31 6.13
C LYS A 18 7.24 3.84 5.88
N GLU A 19 8.32 3.07 5.75
CA GLU A 19 8.27 1.62 5.63
C GLU A 19 8.66 0.97 6.94
N GLN A 20 7.90 -0.06 7.36
CA GLN A 20 8.21 -0.85 8.54
C GLN A 20 7.93 -2.33 8.26
N ILE A 21 8.81 -3.21 8.73
CA ILE A 21 8.56 -4.65 8.73
C ILE A 21 7.77 -4.99 9.99
N LYS A 22 6.66 -5.72 9.84
CA LYS A 22 5.85 -6.20 10.97
C LYS A 22 5.50 -7.67 10.83
N ASN A 23 5.30 -8.33 11.97
CA ASN A 23 4.65 -9.62 12.02
C ASN A 23 3.15 -9.38 12.17
N GLU A 24 2.38 -9.79 11.17
CA GLU A 24 0.93 -9.70 11.18
C GLU A 24 0.35 -11.11 11.30
N ASN A 25 -0.10 -11.49 12.50
CA ASN A 25 -0.70 -12.81 12.79
C ASN A 25 0.17 -14.01 12.35
N GLY A 26 1.49 -13.92 12.57
CA GLY A 26 2.45 -14.96 12.20
C GLY A 26 2.98 -14.85 10.77
N MET A 27 2.50 -13.88 9.99
CA MET A 27 2.95 -13.64 8.61
C MET A 27 3.90 -12.45 8.54
N PHE A 28 4.86 -12.52 7.61
CA PHE A 28 5.69 -11.37 7.24
C PHE A 28 4.82 -10.34 6.51
N ALA A 29 4.84 -9.09 6.99
CA ALA A 29 4.14 -7.99 6.35
C ALA A 29 5.01 -6.73 6.31
N VAL A 30 4.86 -5.96 5.24
CA VAL A 30 5.47 -4.64 5.08
C VAL A 30 4.38 -3.59 5.24
N LEU A 31 4.53 -2.71 6.23
CA LEU A 31 3.64 -1.59 6.48
C LEU A 31 4.19 -0.33 5.82
N PHE A 32 3.41 0.26 4.93
CA PHE A 32 3.66 1.56 4.36
C PHE A 32 2.73 2.60 5.00
N ILE A 33 3.29 3.61 5.65
CA ILE A 33 2.55 4.76 6.18
C ILE A 33 2.77 5.91 5.21
N MET A 34 1.72 6.26 4.47
CA MET A 34 1.76 7.26 3.41
C MET A 34 0.96 8.50 3.82
N MET A 35 1.59 9.67 3.87
CA MET A 35 0.94 10.94 4.21
C MET A 35 0.68 11.78 2.95
N GLY A 36 -0.50 12.39 2.85
CA GLY A 36 -0.85 13.29 1.73
C GLY A 36 -1.30 12.60 0.44
N TYR A 37 -1.48 11.27 0.44
CA TYR A 37 -1.97 10.52 -0.72
C TYR A 37 -3.49 10.32 -0.67
N ASP A 38 -4.12 10.32 -1.83
CA ASP A 38 -5.53 9.98 -1.95
C ASP A 38 -5.78 8.49 -1.62
N CYS A 39 -6.69 8.25 -0.68
CA CYS A 39 -7.02 6.91 -0.21
C CYS A 39 -7.58 6.01 -1.32
N ASN A 40 -8.35 6.56 -2.27
CA ASN A 40 -8.90 5.75 -3.37
C ASN A 40 -7.82 5.31 -4.35
N GLY A 41 -6.90 6.22 -4.69
CA GLY A 41 -5.72 5.93 -5.50
C GLY A 41 -4.85 4.84 -4.88
N VAL A 42 -4.56 4.95 -3.59
CA VAL A 42 -3.80 3.94 -2.83
C VAL A 42 -4.55 2.60 -2.80
N THR A 43 -5.86 2.61 -2.53
CA THR A 43 -6.65 1.38 -2.48
C THR A 43 -6.65 0.67 -3.84
N SER A 44 -6.76 1.42 -4.93
CA SER A 44 -6.73 0.87 -6.30
C SER A 44 -5.35 0.29 -6.62
N PHE A 45 -4.28 1.01 -6.26
CA PHE A 45 -2.91 0.52 -6.40
C PHE A 45 -2.69 -0.81 -5.66
N VAL A 46 -3.15 -0.92 -4.41
CA VAL A 46 -3.00 -2.16 -3.62
C VAL A 46 -3.80 -3.31 -4.22
N ARG A 47 -5.00 -3.04 -4.75
CA ARG A 47 -5.79 -4.05 -5.48
C ARG A 47 -5.06 -4.55 -6.72
N ASP A 48 -4.54 -3.64 -7.54
CA ASP A 48 -3.79 -4.00 -8.75
C ASP A 48 -2.54 -4.82 -8.41
N ALA A 49 -1.78 -4.40 -7.38
CA ALA A 49 -0.58 -5.09 -6.92
C ALA A 49 -0.88 -6.52 -6.43
N LYS A 50 -1.96 -6.70 -5.65
CA LYS A 50 -2.39 -8.03 -5.21
C LYS A 50 -2.90 -8.88 -6.39
N SER A 51 -3.60 -8.29 -7.35
CA SER A 51 -4.10 -9.03 -8.52
C SER A 51 -3.00 -9.46 -9.50
N SER A 52 -1.84 -8.79 -9.47
CA SER A 52 -0.73 -9.03 -10.40
C SER A 52 0.34 -9.96 -9.83
N THR A 53 0.24 -10.38 -8.58
CA THR A 53 1.28 -11.19 -7.92
C THR A 53 0.70 -12.24 -6.98
N ASP A 54 1.17 -13.48 -7.10
CA ASP A 54 0.66 -14.60 -6.27
C ASP A 54 1.31 -14.65 -4.88
N PHE A 55 2.43 -13.94 -4.67
CA PHE A 55 3.14 -13.95 -3.38
C PHE A 55 2.50 -13.01 -2.34
N ILE A 56 1.65 -12.07 -2.75
CA ILE A 56 0.91 -11.20 -1.83
C ILE A 56 -0.38 -11.92 -1.42
N THR A 57 -0.31 -12.65 -0.32
CA THR A 57 -1.46 -13.43 0.19
C THR A 57 -2.58 -12.55 0.74
N ALA A 58 -2.25 -11.41 1.33
CA ALA A 58 -3.20 -10.45 1.89
C ALA A 58 -2.64 -9.04 1.82
N ALA A 59 -3.51 -8.06 1.58
CA ALA A 59 -3.18 -6.66 1.74
C ALA A 59 -4.25 -5.96 2.58
N LYS A 60 -3.83 -4.96 3.36
CA LYS A 60 -4.73 -4.17 4.19
C LYS A 60 -4.53 -2.69 3.91
N VAL A 61 -5.62 -1.96 3.76
CA VAL A 61 -5.59 -0.51 3.58
C VAL A 61 -6.43 0.13 4.67
N LYS A 62 -5.79 1.00 5.46
CA LYS A 62 -6.46 1.80 6.49
C LYS A 62 -6.23 3.27 6.17
N CYS A 63 -7.33 4.01 6.06
CA CYS A 63 -7.32 5.46 5.89
C CYS A 63 -8.03 6.08 7.10
N GLU A 64 -7.63 7.27 7.55
CA GLU A 64 -8.02 7.84 8.86
C GLU A 64 -9.53 7.74 9.17
N ASN A 65 -10.37 8.18 8.24
CA ASN A 65 -11.83 8.23 8.40
C ASN A 65 -12.57 7.07 7.72
N ARG A 66 -11.88 5.97 7.39
CA ARG A 66 -12.48 4.82 6.72
C ARG A 66 -12.16 3.53 7.47
N PRO A 67 -13.09 2.55 7.49
CA PRO A 67 -12.77 1.23 8.02
C PRO A 67 -11.59 0.63 7.27
N GLU A 68 -10.80 -0.18 7.99
CA GLU A 68 -9.73 -0.96 7.36
C GLU A 68 -10.35 -1.93 6.36
N ILE A 69 -9.79 -1.96 5.16
CA ILE A 69 -10.22 -2.84 4.08
C ILE A 69 -9.17 -3.93 3.91
N VAL A 70 -9.62 -5.18 3.89
CA VAL A 70 -8.78 -6.34 3.54
C VAL A 70 -9.00 -6.67 2.07
N ILE A 71 -7.91 -6.83 1.33
CA ILE A 71 -7.85 -7.17 -0.08
C ILE A 71 -7.14 -8.51 -0.21
#